data_AF-A0AAC9YPS7-F1
#
_entry.id   AF-A0AAC9YPS7-F1
#
_cell.length_a   1.000
_cell.length_b   1.000
_cell.length_c   1.000
_cell.angle_alpha   90.00
_cell.angle_beta   90.00
_cell.angle_gamma   90.00
#
_symmetry.space_group_name_H-M   'P 1'
#
loop_
_entity.id
_entity.type
_entity.pdbx_description
1 polymer ?
#
loop_
_entity_poly.entity_id
_entity_poly.type
_entity_poly.pdbx_seq_one_letter_code
_entity_poly.pdbx_strand_id
1 'polypeptide(L)'
;MLTMHRVEATLDPAEAFGMLSEQQLQSVPACREVRRELAAATEGPGLVGLLAMEIAHELGTIDSVSRSRIITAEQETLIAQLTTTELHDSPVDGSGVWLTARSGPAPARYRGTVPRTEQGTVADGE
;
A
#
# COMPACT_ATOMS: atom_id res chain seq x y z
N MET A 1 -2.29 3.18 7.99
CA MET A 1 -3.27 2.44 7.18
C MET A 1 -2.64 2.08 5.84
N LEU A 2 -2.71 0.81 5.43
CA LEU A 2 -2.27 0.38 4.09
C LEU A 2 -3.50 0.02 3.25
N THR A 3 -3.60 0.59 2.06
CA THR A 3 -4.60 0.23 1.06
C THR A 3 -3.91 -0.29 -0.20
N MET A 4 -4.55 -1.23 -0.89
CA MET A 4 -4.07 -1.81 -2.14
C MET A 4 -5.23 -1.98 -3.10
N HIS A 5 -5.09 -1.46 -4.32
CA HIS A 5 -6.11 -1.47 -5.35
C HIS A 5 -5.50 -2.02 -6.63
N ARG A 6 -6.26 -2.87 -7.31
CA ARG A 6 -5.97 -3.32 -8.68
C ARG A 6 -7.07 -2.74 -9.56
N VAL A 7 -6.68 -1.82 -10.43
CA VAL A 7 -7.58 -1.19 -11.40
C VAL A 7 -7.42 -1.96 -12.70
N GLU A 8 -8.51 -2.50 -13.25
CA GLU A 8 -8.56 -3.22 -14.53
C GLU A 8 -8.50 -2.25 -15.73
N ALA A 9 -7.55 -1.32 -15.67
CA ALA A 9 -7.25 -0.36 -16.72
C ALA A 9 -5.79 0.08 -16.60
N THR A 10 -5.21 0.49 -17.73
CA THR A 10 -3.90 1.12 -17.78
C THR A 10 -4.05 2.61 -17.47
N LEU A 11 -3.49 3.03 -16.34
CA LEU A 11 -3.46 4.42 -15.93
C LEU A 11 -2.06 4.98 -16.11
N ASP A 12 -1.97 6.27 -16.45
CA ASP A 12 -0.71 6.99 -16.30
C ASP A 12 -0.36 7.08 -14.81
N PRO A 13 0.81 6.60 -14.37
CA PRO A 13 1.15 6.60 -12.95
C PRO A 13 1.22 7.99 -12.32
N ALA A 14 1.62 9.02 -13.08
CA ALA A 14 1.74 10.37 -12.56
C ALA A 14 0.37 11.04 -12.41
N GLU A 15 -0.51 10.86 -13.40
CA GLU A 15 -1.91 11.29 -13.34
C GLU A 15 -2.65 10.61 -12.19
N ALA A 16 -2.51 9.28 -12.06
CA ALA A 16 -3.09 8.53 -10.96
C ALA A 16 -2.62 9.04 -9.59
N PHE A 17 -1.33 9.34 -9.43
CA PHE A 17 -0.82 9.95 -8.20
C PHE A 17 -1.40 11.35 -7.96
N GLY A 18 -1.53 12.17 -9.00
CA GLY A 18 -2.17 13.49 -8.92
C GLY A 18 -3.59 13.40 -8.41
N MET A 19 -4.40 12.53 -9.02
CA MET A 19 -5.80 12.29 -8.63
C MET A 19 -5.92 11.80 -7.18
N LEU A 20 -5.08 10.84 -6.77
CA LEU A 20 -5.06 10.34 -5.40
C LEU A 20 -4.69 11.42 -4.39
N SER A 21 -3.75 12.31 -4.76
CA SER A 21 -3.32 13.40 -3.89
C SER A 21 -4.43 14.44 -3.72
N GLU A 22 -5.08 14.82 -4.81
CA GLU A 22 -6.22 15.74 -4.79
C GLU A 22 -7.39 15.16 -3.99
N GLN A 23 -7.71 13.88 -4.19
CA GLN A 23 -8.74 13.20 -3.42
C GLN A 23 -8.45 13.29 -1.92
N GLN A 24 -7.22 13.03 -1.48
CA GLN A 24 -6.86 13.12 -0.07
C GLN A 24 -7.00 14.53 0.48
N LEU A 25 -6.50 15.54 -0.23
CA LEU A 25 -6.58 16.94 0.20
C LEU A 25 -8.03 17.46 0.29
N GLN A 26 -8.91 17.00 -0.61
CA GLN A 26 -10.31 17.41 -0.62
C GLN A 26 -11.17 16.64 0.39
N SER A 27 -10.78 15.41 0.72
CA SER A 27 -11.59 14.54 1.58
C SER A 27 -11.34 14.76 3.07
N VAL A 28 -10.22 15.38 3.44
CA VAL A 28 -9.84 15.62 4.84
C VAL A 28 -10.05 17.10 5.20
N PRO A 29 -10.97 17.42 6.12
CA PRO A 29 -11.20 18.80 6.55
C PRO A 29 -9.95 19.44 7.17
N ALA A 30 -9.76 20.74 6.94
CA ALA A 30 -8.63 21.52 7.47
C ALA A 30 -7.24 20.92 7.15
N CYS A 31 -7.16 20.13 6.08
CA CYS A 31 -5.95 19.58 5.55
C CYS A 31 -5.25 20.58 4.64
N ARG A 32 -3.93 20.72 4.78
CA ARG A 32 -3.08 21.47 3.86
C ARG A 32 -1.94 20.60 3.37
N GLU A 33 -1.60 20.75 2.11
CA GLU A 33 -0.38 20.16 1.57
C GLU A 33 0.84 20.87 2.14
N VAL A 34 1.82 20.08 2.58
CA VAL A 34 3.15 20.56 2.99
C VAL A 34 4.17 20.23 1.91
N ARG A 35 4.11 19.01 1.36
CA ARG A 35 5.06 18.54 0.36
C ARG A 35 4.45 17.48 -0.53
N ARG A 36 4.77 17.54 -1.82
CA ARG A 36 4.41 16.52 -2.80
C ARG A 36 5.63 16.18 -3.65
N GLU A 37 5.92 14.89 -3.76
CA GLU A 37 7.05 14.37 -4.52
C GLU A 37 6.61 13.16 -5.34
N LEU A 38 7.18 13.02 -6.53
CA LEU A 38 6.96 11.88 -7.40
C LEU A 38 8.29 11.51 -8.07
N ALA A 39 8.65 10.24 -8.02
CA ALA A 39 9.88 9.74 -8.59
C ALA A 39 9.69 8.35 -9.19
N ALA A 40 10.61 7.97 -10.10
CA ALA A 40 10.72 6.59 -10.52
C ALA A 40 11.07 5.70 -9.31
N ALA A 41 10.45 4.54 -9.22
CA ALA A 41 10.75 3.60 -8.15
C ALA A 41 12.16 3.02 -8.32
N THR A 42 12.90 2.92 -7.22
CA THR A 42 14.25 2.35 -7.20
C THR A 42 14.25 0.82 -7.10
N GLU A 43 13.12 0.21 -6.68
CA GLU A 43 13.00 -1.23 -6.39
C GLU A 43 12.12 -1.99 -7.41
N GLY A 44 11.94 -1.47 -8.62
CA GLY A 44 11.18 -2.13 -9.68
C GLY A 44 10.41 -1.15 -10.58
N PRO A 45 9.50 -1.64 -11.45
CA PRO A 45 8.82 -0.82 -12.45
C PRO A 45 7.80 0.15 -11.84
N GLY A 46 7.57 1.30 -12.45
CA GLY A 46 6.54 2.27 -12.04
C GLY A 46 7.07 3.40 -11.14
N LEU A 47 6.17 4.08 -10.44
CA LEU A 47 6.47 5.28 -9.66
C LEU A 47 6.27 5.09 -8.15
N VAL A 48 6.98 5.92 -7.38
CA VAL A 48 6.75 6.18 -5.96
C VAL A 48 6.34 7.63 -5.79
N GLY A 49 5.26 7.86 -5.05
CA GLY A 49 4.76 9.18 -4.72
C GLY A 49 4.76 9.41 -3.21
N LEU A 50 5.00 10.63 -2.78
CA LEU A 50 4.88 11.06 -1.40
C LEU A 50 4.01 12.31 -1.34
N LEU A 51 2.99 12.28 -0.49
CA LEU A 51 2.19 13.44 -0.11
C LEU A 51 2.30 13.61 1.41
N ALA A 52 2.92 14.69 1.85
CA ALA A 52 2.94 15.11 3.24
C ALA A 52 1.93 16.25 3.44
N MET A 53 1.15 16.14 4.50
CA MET A 53 0.06 17.03 4.84
C MET A 53 0.09 17.33 6.32
N GLU A 54 -0.45 18.49 6.66
CA GLU A 54 -0.79 18.85 8.03
C GLU A 54 -2.31 19.01 8.12
N ILE A 55 -2.87 18.52 9.22
CA ILE A 55 -4.31 18.58 9.49
C ILE A 55 -4.49 19.31 10.82
N ALA A 56 -5.16 20.46 10.79
CA ALA A 56 -5.54 21.15 12.02
C ALA A 56 -6.70 20.39 12.68
N HIS A 57 -6.45 19.83 13.87
CA HIS A 57 -7.41 19.04 14.62
C HIS A 57 -7.61 19.62 16.02
N GLU A 58 -8.73 19.31 16.67
CA GLU A 58 -9.07 19.83 18.01
C GLU A 58 -8.06 19.41 19.09
N LEU A 59 -7.36 18.29 18.86
CA LEU A 59 -6.32 17.75 19.75
C LEU A 59 -4.92 18.27 19.45
N GLY A 60 -4.75 19.10 18.40
CA GLY A 60 -3.45 19.59 17.94
C GLY A 60 -3.27 19.44 16.43
N THR A 61 -2.06 19.76 15.95
CA THR A 61 -1.71 19.52 14.54
C THR A 61 -1.38 18.05 14.35
N ILE A 62 -1.96 17.43 13.32
CA ILE A 62 -1.65 16.06 12.91
C ILE A 62 -0.80 16.11 11.66
N ASP A 63 0.37 15.49 11.71
CA ASP A 63 1.20 15.24 10.54
C ASP A 63 0.71 13.96 9.86
N SER A 64 0.51 14.03 8.55
CA SER A 64 0.06 12.90 7.73
C SER A 64 0.97 12.73 6.53
N VAL A 65 1.46 11.51 6.31
CA VAL A 65 2.27 11.16 5.15
C VAL A 65 1.62 10.00 4.43
N SER A 66 1.22 10.22 3.18
CA SER A 66 0.77 9.17 2.27
C SER A 66 1.88 8.84 1.27
N ARG A 67 2.39 7.61 1.35
CA ARG A 67 3.36 7.05 0.40
C ARG A 67 2.60 6.16 -0.57
N SER A 68 2.70 6.45 -1.86
CA SER A 68 2.02 5.72 -2.92
C SER A 68 3.02 4.96 -3.77
N ARG A 69 2.65 3.75 -4.19
CA ARG A 69 3.39 2.93 -5.14
C ARG A 69 2.46 2.54 -6.27
N ILE A 70 2.78 2.98 -7.49
CA ILE A 70 1.92 2.82 -8.66
C ILE A 70 2.69 2.07 -9.74
N ILE A 71 2.15 0.92 -10.15
CA ILE A 71 2.75 0.03 -11.13
C ILE A 71 1.71 -0.24 -12.22
N THR A 72 1.94 0.30 -13.41
CA THR A 72 1.12 0.02 -14.59
C THR A 72 1.72 -1.16 -15.35
N ALA A 73 0.88 -2.16 -15.62
CA ALA A 73 1.14 -3.31 -16.49
C ALA A 73 0.22 -3.23 -17.72
N GLU A 74 0.25 -4.23 -18.61
CA GLU A 74 -0.42 -4.15 -19.92
C GLU A 74 -1.94 -3.93 -19.86
N GLN A 75 -2.62 -4.44 -18.83
CA GLN A 75 -4.09 -4.41 -18.72
C GLN A 75 -4.58 -3.90 -17.37
N GLU A 76 -3.66 -3.48 -16.50
CA GLU A 76 -4.01 -3.12 -15.13
C GLU A 76 -3.02 -2.14 -14.52
N THR A 77 -3.48 -1.47 -13.47
CA THR A 77 -2.65 -0.62 -12.62
C THR A 77 -2.80 -1.09 -11.18
N LEU A 78 -1.67 -1.42 -10.56
CA LEU A 78 -1.58 -1.70 -9.14
C LEU A 78 -1.24 -0.41 -8.41
N ILE A 79 -2.03 -0.06 -7.40
CA ILE A 79 -1.85 1.11 -6.56
C ILE A 79 -1.80 0.62 -5.12
N ALA A 80 -0.70 0.86 -4.43
CA ALA A 80 -0.61 0.68 -2.98
C ALA A 80 -0.38 2.04 -2.32
N GLN A 81 -1.10 2.34 -1.25
CA GLN A 81 -0.92 3.57 -0.48
C GLN A 81 -0.77 3.26 1.00
N LEU A 82 0.31 3.75 1.60
CA LEU A 82 0.57 3.68 3.02
C LEU A 82 0.44 5.08 3.60
N THR A 83 -0.62 5.30 4.37
CA THR A 83 -0.84 6.55 5.10
C THR A 83 -0.47 6.37 6.56
N THR A 84 0.45 7.19 7.05
CA THR A 84 0.84 7.31 8.46
C THR A 84 0.41 8.65 8.98
N THR A 85 -0.21 8.68 10.16
CA THR A 85 -0.67 9.91 10.82
C THR A 85 -0.20 9.90 12.26
N GLU A 86 0.31 11.02 12.73
CA GLU A 86 0.75 11.20 14.11
C GLU A 86 0.49 12.64 14.59
N LEU A 87 0.36 12.83 15.90
CA LEU A 87 0.36 14.18 16.45
C LEU A 87 1.73 14.82 16.22
N HIS A 88 1.76 16.10 15.89
CA HIS A 88 2.99 16.83 15.60
C HIS A 88 4.00 16.81 16.76
N ASP A 89 3.51 16.73 18.00
CA ASP A 89 4.30 16.65 19.23
C ASP A 89 4.46 15.20 19.75
N SER A 90 4.11 14.21 18.93
CA SER A 90 4.28 12.80 19.25
C SER A 90 5.77 12.47 19.47
N PRO A 91 6.12 11.67 20.49
CA PRO A 91 7.48 11.19 20.68
C PRO A 91 7.87 10.06 19.71
N VAL A 92 6.92 9.58 18.90
CA VAL A 92 7.16 8.54 17.89
C VAL A 92 7.70 9.20 16.62
N ASP A 93 8.77 8.62 16.06
CA ASP A 93 9.29 9.02 14.76
C ASP A 93 8.62 8.19 13.65
N GLY A 94 7.59 8.74 13.01
CA GLY A 94 6.92 8.14 11.86
C GLY A 94 7.73 8.16 10.56
N SER A 95 8.88 8.85 10.51
CA SER A 95 9.69 8.97 9.29
C SER A 95 10.30 7.63 8.84
N GLY A 96 10.54 6.73 9.80
CA GLY A 96 11.08 5.39 9.59
C GLY A 96 10.10 4.37 9.01
N VAL A 97 8.88 4.76 8.62
CA VAL A 97 7.90 3.87 7.99
C VAL A 97 7.96 4.02 6.46
N TRP A 98 8.23 2.93 5.73
CA TRP A 98 8.38 2.94 4.27
C TRP A 98 7.41 1.98 3.55
N LEU A 99 7.22 2.20 2.24
CA LEU A 99 6.39 1.35 1.38
C LEU A 99 7.20 0.86 0.18
N THR A 100 7.22 -0.45 -0.01
CA THR A 100 7.82 -1.13 -1.17
C THR A 100 6.80 -2.09 -1.76
N ALA A 101 6.60 -2.07 -3.08
CA ALA A 101 5.84 -3.09 -3.77
C ALA A 101 6.64 -3.63 -4.95
N ARG A 102 6.60 -4.96 -5.10
CA ARG A 102 7.28 -5.70 -6.14
C ARG A 102 6.24 -6.54 -6.88
N SER A 103 6.25 -6.49 -8.20
CA SER A 103 5.53 -7.44 -9.05
C SER A 103 6.25 -8.80 -8.95
N GLY A 104 5.61 -9.77 -8.33
CA GLY A 104 6.08 -11.16 -8.24
C GLY A 104 5.11 -12.12 -8.93
N PRO A 105 5.52 -13.36 -9.24
CA PRO A 105 4.57 -14.37 -9.65
C PRO A 105 3.47 -14.47 -8.59
N ALA A 106 2.21 -14.47 -9.03
CA ALA A 106 1.10 -14.75 -8.12
C ALA A 106 1.44 -16.05 -7.38
N PRO A 107 1.31 -16.10 -6.03
CA PRO A 107 1.57 -17.33 -5.32
C PRO A 107 0.71 -18.41 -5.97
N ALA A 108 1.35 -19.48 -6.45
CA ALA A 108 0.63 -20.62 -7.01
C ALA A 108 -0.47 -20.96 -6.01
N ARG A 109 -1.74 -20.92 -6.46
CA ARG A 109 -2.88 -21.28 -5.61
C ARG A 109 -2.49 -22.58 -4.93
N TYR A 110 -2.41 -22.58 -3.60
CA TYR A 110 -2.18 -23.80 -2.84
C TYR A 110 -3.34 -24.74 -3.17
N ARG A 111 -3.13 -25.64 -4.13
CA ARG A 111 -4.02 -26.75 -4.40
C ARG A 111 -3.59 -27.83 -3.41
N GLY A 112 -4.06 -27.70 -2.18
CA GLY A 112 -3.84 -28.69 -1.14
C GLY A 112 -4.42 -30.02 -1.59
N THR A 113 -3.61 -30.86 -2.24
CA THR A 113 -3.85 -32.29 -2.26
C THR A 113 -3.44 -32.79 -0.89
N VAL A 114 -4.43 -32.99 -0.03
CA VAL A 114 -4.26 -33.69 1.24
C VAL A 114 -3.75 -35.09 0.90
N PRO A 115 -2.55 -35.52 1.36
CA PRO A 115 -2.17 -36.91 1.25
C PRO A 115 -3.08 -37.71 2.18
N ARG A 116 -3.93 -38.55 1.57
CA ARG A 116 -4.71 -39.56 2.30
C ARG A 116 -3.71 -40.58 2.83
N THR A 117 -3.39 -40.50 4.12
CA THR A 117 -2.68 -41.57 4.82
C THR A 117 -3.64 -42.76 4.86
N GLU A 118 -3.34 -43.81 4.10
CA GLU A 118 -3.99 -45.10 4.25
C GLU A 118 -3.66 -45.62 5.65
N GLN A 119 -4.70 -45.70 6.48
CA GLN A 119 -4.62 -46.16 7.86
C GLN A 119 -4.34 -47.65 7.83
N GLY A 120 -3.17 -48.03 8.35
CA GLY A 120 -2.69 -49.41 8.40
C GLY A 120 -3.65 -50.33 9.16
N THR A 121 -3.94 -51.46 8.55
CA THR A 121 -4.57 -52.64 9.14
C THR A 121 -3.76 -53.10 10.36
N VAL A 122 -4.37 -53.08 11.54
CA VAL A 122 -3.83 -53.76 12.72
C VAL A 122 -4.26 -55.22 12.61
N ALA A 123 -3.29 -56.11 12.44
CA ALA A 123 -3.47 -57.54 12.57
C ALA A 123 -3.43 -57.89 14.06
N ASP A 124 -4.52 -58.46 14.58
CA ASP A 124 -4.51 -59.24 15.82
C ASP A 124 -4.20 -60.69 15.46
N GLY A 125 -3.17 -61.25 16.08
CA GLY A 125 -2.76 -62.64 15.97
C GLY A 125 -2.66 -63.26 17.36
N GLU A 126 -3.34 -64.40 17.51
CA GLU A 126 -3.31 -65.44 18.56
C GLU A 126 -3.67 -65.08 20.02
#